data_AF-A0AAE0BS00-F1
#
_entry.id   AF-A0AAE0BS00-F1
#
_cell.length_a   1.000
_cell.length_b   1.000
_cell.length_c   1.000
_cell.angle_alpha   90.00
_cell.angle_beta   90.00
_cell.angle_gamma   90.00
#
_symmetry.space_group_name_H-M   'P 1'
#
loop_
_entity.id
_entity.type
_entity.pdbx_description
1 polymer ?
#
loop_
_entity_poly.entity_id
_entity_poly.type
_entity_poly.pdbx_seq_one_letter_code
_entity_poly.pdbx_strand_id
1 'polypeptide(L)'
;MYSTAWTLEKGTMSTLNGGSFLKGVRSVDLKSVPSFFTLNQQNTWALRIMKRVGLRIEVTERLIQKLPEAELTDTVDFTSCAVVGNSNDLLGSGHGPEIDKHTAVFRFNRAPTGTFEEDVGNFTTIRIQNPERSGWCEQRDEILLTRGYNLIGPHSENCKVVALSPQFNFYSKTHWSMFPPPSFEVVGVFSPFCNF
;
A
#
# COMPACT_ATOMS: atom_id res chain seq x y z
N MET A 1 16.96 4.50 -0.32
CA MET A 1 16.71 5.07 1.02
C MET A 1 15.92 6.34 0.75
N TYR A 2 14.59 6.31 0.85
CA TYR A 2 13.71 7.40 0.39
C TYR A 2 12.70 7.77 1.49
N SER A 3 12.53 9.08 1.67
CA SER A 3 12.27 9.82 2.91
C SER A 3 10.85 10.43 2.97
N THR A 4 10.49 10.99 4.14
CA THR A 4 9.36 11.84 4.58
C THR A 4 7.95 11.26 4.77
N ALA A 5 7.27 11.71 5.85
CA ALA A 5 5.82 11.64 6.03
C ALA A 5 5.14 12.90 5.48
N TRP A 6 3.86 12.73 5.14
CA TRP A 6 3.04 13.67 4.40
C TRP A 6 1.64 13.71 5.04
N THR A 7 1.17 14.91 5.37
CA THR A 7 -0.24 15.20 5.69
C THR A 7 -0.67 16.38 4.81
N LEU A 8 -1.90 16.35 4.32
CA LEU A 8 -2.31 17.23 3.22
C LEU A 8 -3.62 17.93 3.56
N GLU A 9 -3.54 19.23 3.84
CA GLU A 9 -4.72 20.10 3.89
C GLU A 9 -4.85 20.86 2.56
N LYS A 10 -6.02 20.75 1.92
CA LYS A 10 -6.50 21.65 0.84
C LYS A 10 -5.58 21.78 -0.38
N GLY A 11 -5.32 20.68 -1.09
CA GLY A 11 -4.83 20.70 -2.48
C GLY A 11 -3.43 21.29 -2.67
N THR A 12 -2.61 21.28 -1.62
CA THR A 12 -1.17 21.58 -1.72
C THR A 12 -0.39 20.49 -1.00
N MET A 13 0.32 19.65 -1.76
CA MET A 13 1.20 18.61 -1.21
C MET A 13 2.39 19.27 -0.52
N SER A 14 2.19 19.65 0.74
CA SER A 14 3.23 20.17 1.60
C SER A 14 3.96 19.00 2.25
N THR A 15 5.24 18.91 1.94
CA THR A 15 6.21 18.19 2.75
C THR A 15 6.15 18.74 4.17
N LEU A 16 5.96 17.89 5.17
CA LEU A 16 6.07 18.33 6.57
C LEU A 16 7.47 18.94 6.87
N ASN A 17 8.50 18.56 6.09
CA ASN A 17 9.90 19.03 6.22
C ASN A 17 10.49 19.76 4.98
N GLY A 18 9.69 20.39 4.13
CA GLY A 18 10.19 21.26 3.03
C GLY A 18 10.93 20.61 1.84
N GLY A 19 11.05 19.28 1.73
CA GLY A 19 11.83 18.59 0.68
C GLY A 19 11.05 18.10 -0.54
N SER A 20 11.22 18.71 -1.73
CA SER A 20 10.47 18.31 -2.93
C SER A 20 10.87 16.91 -3.46
N PHE A 21 9.98 15.92 -3.36
CA PHE A 21 10.20 14.58 -3.96
C PHE A 21 9.48 14.38 -5.31
N LEU A 22 8.40 15.11 -5.62
CA LEU A 22 7.60 14.87 -6.83
C LEU A 22 7.64 16.02 -7.86
N LYS A 23 8.83 16.44 -8.29
CA LYS A 23 8.94 16.99 -9.65
C LYS A 23 8.75 15.83 -10.63
N GLY A 24 7.53 15.63 -11.14
CA GLY A 24 7.27 14.79 -12.32
C GLY A 24 6.49 13.49 -12.13
N VAL A 25 5.83 13.26 -10.99
CA VAL A 25 4.87 12.15 -10.89
C VAL A 25 3.60 12.53 -11.60
N ARG A 26 3.35 11.88 -12.74
CA ARG A 26 2.06 11.96 -13.43
C ARG A 26 1.09 11.06 -12.67
N SER A 27 -0.10 11.57 -12.35
CA SER A 27 -1.21 10.74 -11.92
C SER A 27 -1.42 9.61 -12.92
N VAL A 28 -1.64 8.39 -12.41
CA VAL A 28 -2.03 7.28 -13.28
C VAL A 28 -3.53 7.40 -13.45
N ASP A 29 -3.98 7.50 -14.69
CA ASP A 29 -5.40 7.39 -14.97
C ASP A 29 -5.83 5.94 -14.69
N LEU A 30 -6.39 5.70 -13.50
CA LEU A 30 -6.92 4.39 -13.14
C LEU A 30 -7.99 3.90 -14.10
N LYS A 31 -8.64 4.77 -14.89
CA LYS A 31 -9.57 4.36 -15.94
C LYS A 31 -8.87 3.62 -17.09
N SER A 32 -7.54 3.74 -17.19
CA SER A 32 -6.70 2.98 -18.12
C SER A 32 -6.17 1.67 -17.54
N VAL A 33 -6.36 1.42 -16.23
CA VAL A 33 -5.96 0.17 -15.58
C VAL A 33 -7.06 -0.86 -15.80
N PRO A 34 -6.80 -1.91 -16.60
CA PRO A 34 -7.83 -2.85 -17.01
C PRO A 34 -8.09 -3.82 -15.85
N SER A 35 -9.20 -3.59 -15.14
CA SER A 35 -9.86 -4.49 -14.18
C SER A 35 -9.04 -4.93 -12.94
N PHE A 36 -9.63 -4.71 -11.77
CA PHE A 36 -9.21 -5.14 -10.43
C PHE A 36 -7.76 -4.80 -10.02
N PHE A 37 -7.63 -3.88 -9.06
CA PHE A 37 -6.35 -3.49 -8.50
C PHE A 37 -5.77 -4.59 -7.59
N THR A 38 -6.64 -5.20 -6.77
CA THR A 38 -6.24 -6.23 -5.82
C THR A 38 -6.70 -7.61 -6.26
N LEU A 39 -5.98 -8.64 -5.82
CA LEU A 39 -6.44 -10.01 -5.93
C LEU A 39 -7.49 -10.28 -4.85
N ASN A 40 -8.66 -10.74 -5.28
CA ASN A 40 -9.82 -11.01 -4.44
C ASN A 40 -10.51 -12.31 -4.92
N GLN A 41 -11.57 -12.72 -4.23
CA GLN A 41 -12.30 -13.95 -4.58
C GLN A 41 -12.97 -13.89 -5.97
N GLN A 42 -13.28 -12.69 -6.48
CA GLN A 42 -13.95 -12.48 -7.76
C GLN A 42 -13.01 -12.62 -8.97
N ASN A 43 -11.69 -12.45 -8.78
CA ASN A 43 -10.70 -12.45 -9.86
C ASN A 43 -9.61 -13.55 -9.73
N THR A 44 -9.89 -14.63 -9.00
CA THR A 44 -8.97 -15.77 -8.80
C THR A 44 -8.47 -16.42 -10.10
N TRP A 45 -9.19 -16.25 -11.22
CA TRP A 45 -8.75 -16.67 -12.55
C TRP A 45 -7.39 -16.06 -12.95
N ALA A 46 -7.05 -14.88 -12.40
CA ALA A 46 -5.77 -14.23 -12.59
C ALA A 46 -4.58 -15.10 -12.17
N LEU A 47 -4.73 -15.84 -11.06
CA LEU A 47 -3.70 -16.76 -10.58
C LEU A 47 -3.48 -17.95 -11.51
N ARG A 48 -4.56 -18.43 -12.17
CA ARG A 48 -4.47 -19.52 -13.17
C ARG A 48 -3.66 -19.09 -14.40
N ILE A 49 -3.79 -17.83 -14.82
CA ILE A 49 -3.00 -17.27 -15.92
C ILE A 49 -1.52 -17.19 -15.54
N MET A 50 -1.22 -16.76 -14.32
CA MET A 50 0.16 -16.68 -13.81
C MET A 50 0.87 -18.03 -13.84
N LYS A 51 0.16 -19.12 -13.50
CA LYS A 51 0.69 -20.48 -13.60
C LYS A 51 1.05 -20.86 -15.04
N ARG A 52 0.26 -20.42 -16.03
CA ARG A 52 0.51 -20.71 -17.46
C ARG A 52 1.72 -19.97 -18.02
N VAL A 53 2.07 -18.81 -17.47
CA VAL A 53 3.28 -18.05 -17.88
C VAL A 53 4.53 -18.45 -17.08
N GLY A 54 4.50 -19.58 -16.37
CA GLY A 54 5.67 -20.16 -15.71
C GLY A 54 5.99 -19.59 -14.32
N LEU A 55 5.13 -18.74 -13.75
CA LEU A 55 5.29 -18.30 -12.37
C LEU A 55 4.86 -19.43 -11.41
N ARG A 56 5.77 -19.80 -10.52
CA ARG A 56 5.51 -20.80 -9.47
C ARG A 56 4.72 -20.17 -8.33
N ILE A 57 3.42 -20.06 -8.52
CA ILE A 57 2.47 -19.71 -7.45
C ILE A 57 1.69 -20.96 -7.11
N GLU A 58 1.79 -21.41 -5.85
CA GLU A 58 0.95 -22.49 -5.34
C GLU A 58 -0.41 -21.93 -4.95
N VAL A 59 -1.41 -22.11 -5.82
CA VAL A 59 -2.78 -21.69 -5.55
C VAL A 59 -3.49 -22.82 -4.81
N THR A 60 -3.62 -22.68 -3.49
CA THR A 60 -4.36 -23.60 -2.63
C THR A 60 -5.78 -23.08 -2.36
N GLU A 61 -6.73 -23.94 -2.04
CA GLU A 61 -8.08 -23.50 -1.60
C GLU A 61 -8.00 -22.62 -0.35
N ARG A 62 -7.08 -22.95 0.57
CA ARG A 62 -6.77 -22.15 1.76
C ARG A 62 -6.32 -20.73 1.41
N LEU A 63 -5.56 -20.57 0.32
CA LEU A 63 -5.19 -19.25 -0.18
C LEU A 63 -6.41 -18.49 -0.68
N ILE A 64 -7.25 -19.12 -1.51
CA ILE A 64 -8.45 -18.51 -2.08
C ILE A 64 -9.41 -18.04 -0.99
N GLN A 65 -9.63 -18.86 0.05
CA GLN A 65 -10.50 -18.51 1.18
C GLN A 65 -9.98 -17.33 2.00
N LYS A 66 -8.66 -17.09 2.02
CA LYS A 66 -8.06 -15.95 2.73
C LYS A 66 -8.05 -14.65 1.91
N LEU A 67 -8.36 -14.71 0.61
CA LEU A 67 -8.46 -13.51 -0.21
C LEU A 67 -9.66 -12.67 0.21
N PRO A 68 -9.55 -11.33 0.12
CA PRO A 68 -10.69 -10.45 0.36
C PRO A 68 -11.84 -10.74 -0.62
N GLU A 69 -13.07 -10.51 -0.18
CA GLU A 69 -14.27 -10.70 -0.99
C GLU A 69 -14.53 -9.56 -1.98
N ALA A 70 -14.10 -8.34 -1.61
CA ALA A 70 -14.29 -7.11 -2.37
C ALA A 70 -12.95 -6.41 -2.65
N GLU A 71 -12.99 -5.40 -3.52
CA GLU A 71 -11.84 -4.54 -3.76
C GLU A 71 -11.49 -3.70 -2.54
N LEU A 72 -10.19 -3.42 -2.40
CA LEU A 72 -9.70 -2.58 -1.31
C LEU A 72 -10.34 -1.18 -1.34
N THR A 73 -10.55 -0.65 -2.53
CA THR A 73 -11.16 0.66 -2.78
C THR A 73 -12.62 0.75 -2.33
N ASP A 74 -13.30 -0.39 -2.20
CA ASP A 74 -14.72 -0.44 -1.83
C ASP A 74 -14.90 -0.66 -0.32
N THR A 75 -13.82 -1.02 0.39
CA THR A 75 -13.88 -1.43 1.80
C THR A 75 -13.18 -0.47 2.76
N VAL A 76 -12.42 0.50 2.23
CA VAL A 76 -11.66 1.48 3.01
C VAL A 76 -12.15 2.88 2.69
N ASP A 77 -12.27 3.71 3.72
CA ASP A 77 -12.63 5.13 3.59
C ASP A 77 -11.40 5.98 3.28
N PHE A 78 -11.30 6.43 2.02
CA PHE A 78 -10.22 7.28 1.52
C PHE A 78 -10.55 8.78 1.54
N THR A 79 -11.60 9.21 2.27
CA THR A 79 -12.02 10.63 2.32
C THR A 79 -10.88 11.56 2.73
N SER A 80 -10.01 11.12 3.65
CA SER A 80 -8.79 11.84 4.04
C SER A 80 -7.63 10.87 4.20
N CYS A 81 -6.50 11.13 3.52
CA CYS A 81 -5.37 10.21 3.48
C CYS A 81 -4.07 10.83 3.97
N ALA A 82 -3.36 10.15 4.87
CA ALA A 82 -1.98 10.47 5.24
C ALA A 82 -1.03 9.40 4.71
N VAL A 83 0.13 9.83 4.22
CA VAL A 83 1.17 8.93 3.73
C VAL A 83 2.40 9.11 4.61
N VAL A 84 2.79 8.07 5.35
CA VAL A 84 3.89 8.17 6.32
C VAL A 84 5.07 7.34 5.82
N GLY A 85 6.11 8.04 5.34
CA GLY A 85 7.38 7.43 4.96
C GLY A 85 8.23 6.99 6.16
N ASN A 86 9.40 6.44 5.87
CA ASN A 86 10.27 5.82 6.88
C ASN A 86 11.52 6.68 7.17
N SER A 87 11.41 8.01 7.14
CA SER A 87 12.56 8.89 7.37
C SER A 87 12.79 9.17 8.84
N ASN A 88 14.07 9.27 9.22
CA ASN A 88 14.48 9.79 10.52
C ASN A 88 14.10 11.27 10.72
N ASP A 89 13.80 12.01 9.65
CA ASP A 89 13.39 13.42 9.76
C ASP A 89 12.03 13.61 10.46
N LEU A 90 11.30 12.52 10.69
CA LEU A 90 10.05 12.55 11.45
C LEU A 90 10.27 12.58 12.95
N LEU A 91 11.45 12.19 13.42
CA LEU A 91 11.74 12.13 14.84
C LEU A 91 11.79 13.56 15.44
N GLY A 92 11.03 13.79 16.50
CA GLY A 92 10.85 15.10 17.14
C GLY A 92 9.97 16.09 16.36
N SER A 93 9.22 15.62 15.37
CA SER A 93 8.33 16.47 14.56
C SER A 93 6.97 16.74 15.21
N GLY A 94 6.51 15.86 16.11
CA GLY A 94 5.22 16.01 16.79
C GLY A 94 4.00 15.89 15.86
N HIS A 95 4.15 15.29 14.68
CA HIS A 95 3.07 15.20 13.67
C HIS A 95 2.06 14.06 13.93
N GLY A 96 2.30 13.20 14.92
CA GLY A 96 1.48 12.03 15.16
C GLY A 96 -0.01 12.31 15.35
N PRO A 97 -0.41 13.29 16.19
CA PRO A 97 -1.81 13.66 16.34
C PRO A 97 -2.48 14.18 15.06
N GLU A 98 -1.72 14.75 14.12
CA GLU A 98 -2.25 15.23 12.84
C GLU A 98 -2.41 14.07 11.85
N ILE A 99 -1.44 13.15 11.81
CA ILE A 99 -1.50 11.94 11.00
C ILE A 99 -2.74 11.11 11.35
N ASP A 100 -2.98 10.88 12.64
CA ASP A 100 -4.06 10.02 13.12
C ASP A 100 -5.48 10.61 12.93
N LYS A 101 -5.62 11.85 12.47
CA LYS A 101 -6.92 12.44 12.07
C LYS A 101 -7.44 11.95 10.71
N HIS A 102 -6.57 11.34 9.89
CA HIS A 102 -6.92 10.90 8.54
C HIS A 102 -7.68 9.58 8.58
N THR A 103 -8.65 9.39 7.67
CA THR A 103 -9.48 8.17 7.61
C THR A 103 -8.69 6.98 7.06
N ALA A 104 -7.69 7.24 6.22
CA ALA A 104 -6.74 6.26 5.72
C ALA A 104 -5.29 6.70 5.98
N VAL A 105 -4.52 5.86 6.67
CA VAL A 105 -3.08 6.08 6.88
C VAL A 105 -2.27 4.99 6.18
N PHE A 106 -1.40 5.40 5.27
CA PHE A 106 -0.49 4.53 4.52
C PHE A 106 0.89 4.51 5.18
N ARG A 107 1.42 3.32 5.45
CA ARG A 107 2.80 3.10 5.92
C ARG A 107 3.55 2.12 5.05
N PHE A 108 4.87 2.06 5.21
CA PHE A 108 5.73 1.24 4.36
C PHE A 108 6.59 0.27 5.14
N ASN A 109 6.69 -0.96 4.63
CA ASN A 109 7.57 -1.99 5.14
C ASN A 109 7.33 -2.26 6.64
N ARG A 110 8.39 -2.39 7.43
CA ARG A 110 8.34 -2.64 8.87
C ARG A 110 8.71 -1.41 9.70
N ALA A 111 8.31 -0.21 9.24
CA ALA A 111 8.47 0.98 10.07
C ALA A 111 7.51 0.90 11.26
N PRO A 112 8.02 0.85 12.50
CA PRO A 112 7.18 0.79 13.69
C PRO A 112 6.58 2.17 14.00
N THR A 113 5.43 2.18 14.65
CA THR A 113 4.84 3.33 15.33
C THR A 113 5.18 3.33 16.82
N GLY A 114 5.32 2.14 17.41
CA GLY A 114 5.64 1.98 18.82
C GLY A 114 6.85 2.80 19.24
N THR A 115 6.72 3.58 20.32
CA THR A 115 7.72 4.53 20.87
C THR A 115 7.99 5.79 20.04
N PHE A 116 7.30 5.96 18.90
CA PHE A 116 7.40 7.12 18.01
C PHE A 116 6.03 7.76 17.75
N GLU A 117 5.00 7.41 18.51
CA GLU A 117 3.60 7.77 18.24
C GLU A 117 3.39 9.28 18.26
N GLU A 118 4.15 10.03 19.05
CA GLU A 118 4.12 11.49 19.07
C GLU A 118 4.48 12.09 17.71
N ASP A 119 5.39 11.44 16.99
CA ASP A 119 5.94 11.92 15.72
C ASP A 119 5.20 11.36 14.51
N VAL A 120 4.90 10.06 14.54
CA VAL A 120 4.41 9.33 13.37
C VAL A 120 2.98 8.85 13.52
N GLY A 121 2.35 9.07 14.67
CA GLY A 121 1.01 8.58 14.98
C GLY A 121 1.02 7.09 15.27
N ASN A 122 -0.11 6.56 15.71
CA ASN A 122 -0.28 5.13 15.98
C ASN A 122 -1.24 4.46 14.99
N PHE A 123 -2.05 5.19 14.25
CA PHE A 123 -3.03 4.58 13.35
C PHE A 123 -2.39 4.11 12.03
N THR A 124 -2.80 2.94 11.53
CA THR A 124 -2.41 2.43 10.21
C THR A 124 -3.59 1.70 9.57
N THR A 125 -3.95 2.10 8.35
CA THR A 125 -5.00 1.45 7.56
C THR A 125 -4.41 0.48 6.57
N ILE A 126 -3.41 0.93 5.80
CA ILE A 126 -2.75 0.14 4.77
C ILE A 126 -1.24 0.21 4.96
N ARG A 127 -0.61 -0.96 5.02
CA ARG A 127 0.84 -1.09 5.06
C ARG A 127 1.33 -1.76 3.79
N ILE A 128 2.15 -1.05 3.01
CA ILE A 128 2.68 -1.58 1.75
C ILE A 128 4.05 -2.20 2.02
N GLN A 129 4.23 -3.48 1.68
CA GLN A 129 5.48 -4.19 1.91
C GLN A 129 6.05 -4.82 0.64
N ASN A 130 7.37 -4.79 0.55
CA ASN A 130 8.11 -5.54 -0.45
C ASN A 130 7.77 -7.04 -0.38
N PRO A 131 7.65 -7.72 -1.54
CA PRO A 131 7.23 -9.11 -1.60
C PRO A 131 8.17 -10.08 -0.87
N GLU A 132 9.46 -9.76 -0.80
CA GLU A 132 10.49 -10.60 -0.14
C GLU A 132 10.45 -10.50 1.39
N ARG A 133 9.87 -9.44 1.94
CA ARG A 133 9.86 -9.14 3.38
C ARG A 133 8.45 -8.85 3.90
N SER A 134 7.44 -9.33 3.19
CA SER A 134 6.04 -9.16 3.54
C SER A 134 5.63 -10.09 4.68
N GLY A 135 4.45 -9.83 5.23
CA GLY A 135 3.85 -10.66 6.27
C GLY A 135 4.16 -10.16 7.66
N TRP A 136 4.43 -8.87 7.84
CA TRP A 136 4.48 -8.27 9.17
C TRP A 136 3.42 -7.19 9.26
N CYS A 137 2.63 -7.24 10.32
CA CYS A 137 1.74 -6.17 10.71
C CYS A 137 2.03 -5.78 12.17
N GLU A 138 1.92 -4.49 12.44
CA GLU A 138 2.05 -3.95 13.80
C GLU A 138 0.73 -4.10 14.55
N GLN A 139 -0.37 -3.82 13.85
CA GLN A 139 -1.73 -3.91 14.33
C GLN A 139 -2.46 -5.05 13.62
N ARG A 140 -3.38 -5.74 14.32
CA ARG A 140 -4.10 -6.89 13.75
C ARG A 140 -5.06 -6.51 12.63
N ASP A 141 -5.59 -5.29 12.68
CA ASP A 141 -6.65 -4.83 11.78
C ASP A 141 -6.13 -4.08 10.55
N GLU A 142 -4.82 -3.84 10.45
CA GLU A 142 -4.23 -3.16 9.30
C GLU A 142 -4.17 -4.08 8.06
N ILE A 143 -4.33 -3.49 6.88
CA ILE A 143 -4.29 -4.20 5.61
C ILE A 143 -2.87 -4.22 5.09
N LEU A 144 -2.30 -5.41 4.97
CA LEU A 144 -1.01 -5.60 4.34
C LEU A 144 -1.17 -5.69 2.83
N LEU A 145 -0.73 -4.67 2.10
CA LEU A 145 -0.72 -4.64 0.64
C LEU A 145 0.65 -5.05 0.09
N THR A 146 0.70 -6.01 -0.83
CA THR A 146 1.97 -6.48 -1.39
C THR A 146 1.86 -6.98 -2.83
N ARG A 147 2.97 -6.96 -3.57
CA ARG A 147 3.08 -7.60 -4.89
C ARG A 147 3.28 -9.10 -4.83
N GLY A 148 3.63 -9.63 -3.65
CA GLY A 148 3.97 -11.04 -3.47
C GLY A 148 2.72 -11.91 -3.35
N TYR A 149 2.75 -13.11 -3.93
CA TYR A 149 1.66 -14.09 -3.82
C TYR A 149 1.93 -15.17 -2.78
N ASN A 150 3.07 -15.11 -2.09
CA ASN A 150 3.37 -15.94 -0.91
C ASN A 150 2.63 -15.38 0.32
N LEU A 151 1.31 -15.26 0.20
CA LEU A 151 0.44 -14.49 1.12
C LEU A 151 0.33 -15.14 2.51
N ILE A 152 0.75 -16.39 2.65
CA ILE A 152 0.64 -17.18 3.88
C ILE A 152 2.05 -17.66 4.24
N GLY A 153 2.78 -16.84 4.99
CA GLY A 153 4.04 -17.21 5.64
C GLY A 153 3.85 -17.24 7.17
N PRO A 154 4.78 -17.82 7.93
CA PRO A 154 4.68 -17.93 9.40
C PRO A 154 4.57 -16.56 10.11
N HIS A 155 4.93 -15.47 9.43
CA HIS A 155 4.80 -14.12 9.97
C HIS A 155 3.41 -13.49 9.71
N SER A 156 2.64 -13.98 8.72
CA SER A 156 1.39 -13.34 8.27
C SER A 156 0.11 -13.90 8.90
N GLU A 157 0.21 -14.79 9.89
CA GLU A 157 -0.95 -15.49 10.47
C GLU A 157 -1.98 -14.55 11.11
N ASN A 158 -1.54 -13.36 11.54
CA ASN A 158 -2.37 -12.36 12.21
C ASN A 158 -2.66 -11.11 11.36
N CYS A 159 -2.31 -11.10 10.08
CA CYS A 159 -2.45 -9.92 9.22
C CYS A 159 -3.51 -10.14 8.14
N LYS A 160 -4.30 -9.12 7.83
CA LYS A 160 -5.16 -9.11 6.64
C LYS A 160 -4.32 -8.82 5.40
N VAL A 161 -3.85 -9.88 4.74
CA VAL A 161 -2.96 -9.76 3.56
C VAL A 161 -3.78 -9.65 2.27
N VAL A 162 -3.44 -8.65 1.46
CA VAL A 162 -4.03 -8.38 0.15
C VAL A 162 -2.91 -8.28 -0.88
N ALA A 163 -2.96 -9.12 -1.93
CA ALA A 163 -2.03 -9.02 -3.04
C ALA A 163 -2.52 -8.02 -4.08
N LEU A 164 -1.61 -7.37 -4.78
CA LEU A 164 -1.94 -6.73 -6.06
C LEU A 164 -2.32 -7.79 -7.09
N SER A 165 -3.27 -7.48 -7.96
CA SER A 165 -3.68 -8.41 -9.02
C SER A 165 -2.51 -8.68 -9.97
N PRO A 166 -2.40 -9.89 -10.54
CA PRO A 166 -1.45 -10.21 -11.60
C PRO A 166 -1.45 -9.23 -12.78
N GLN A 167 -2.64 -8.79 -13.18
CA GLN A 167 -2.88 -7.85 -14.26
C GLN A 167 -2.27 -6.49 -13.91
N PHE A 168 -2.55 -5.98 -12.71
CA PHE A 168 -1.97 -4.73 -12.24
C PHE A 168 -0.45 -4.81 -12.09
N ASN A 169 0.06 -5.93 -11.57
CA ASN A 169 1.48 -6.19 -11.45
C ASN A 169 2.18 -6.18 -12.83
N PHE A 170 1.55 -6.74 -13.86
CA PHE A 170 2.07 -6.70 -15.23
C PHE A 170 1.98 -5.29 -15.85
N TYR A 171 0.82 -4.62 -15.68
CA TYR A 171 0.59 -3.27 -16.17
C TYR A 171 1.62 -2.29 -15.62
N SER A 172 1.80 -2.27 -14.29
CA SER A 172 2.75 -1.37 -13.62
C SER A 172 4.19 -1.64 -14.04
N LYS A 173 4.60 -2.91 -14.19
CA LYS A 173 5.93 -3.25 -14.73
C LYS A 173 6.17 -2.74 -16.16
N THR A 174 5.12 -2.68 -16.96
CA THR A 174 5.21 -2.32 -18.39
C THR A 174 5.15 -0.81 -18.60
N HIS A 175 4.35 -0.12 -17.79
CA HIS A 175 4.05 1.30 -17.98
C HIS A 175 4.84 2.22 -17.03
N TRP A 176 5.40 1.68 -15.96
CA TRP A 176 6.24 2.45 -15.04
C TRP A 176 7.71 2.08 -15.26
N SER A 177 8.55 3.08 -15.47
CA SER A 177 9.94 2.97 -15.95
C SER A 177 10.91 2.26 -14.99
N MET A 178 10.43 1.82 -13.83
CA MET A 178 11.17 1.15 -12.76
C MET A 178 10.20 0.30 -11.92
N PHE A 179 10.68 -0.73 -11.22
CA PHE A 179 9.92 -1.30 -10.10
C PHE A 179 9.62 -0.14 -9.14
N PRO A 180 8.37 0.36 -9.09
CA PRO A 180 8.06 1.58 -8.36
C PRO A 180 8.41 1.36 -6.89
N PRO A 181 9.02 2.35 -6.22
CA PRO A 181 9.02 2.35 -4.77
C PRO A 181 7.57 2.21 -4.26
N PRO A 182 7.32 1.57 -3.11
CA PRO A 182 5.98 1.48 -2.52
C PRO A 182 5.21 2.82 -2.47
N SER A 183 5.90 3.94 -2.32
CA SER A 183 5.30 5.28 -2.35
C SER A 183 4.69 5.66 -3.71
N PHE A 184 5.26 5.18 -4.83
CA PHE A 184 4.68 5.39 -6.17
C PHE A 184 3.39 4.60 -6.37
N GLU A 185 3.23 3.45 -5.72
CA GLU A 185 1.97 2.71 -5.73
C GLU A 185 0.87 3.50 -5.03
N VAL A 186 1.18 4.16 -3.92
CA VAL A 186 0.23 5.05 -3.23
C VAL A 186 -0.24 6.15 -4.17
N VAL A 187 0.70 6.90 -4.75
CA VAL A 187 0.36 8.06 -5.59
C VAL A 187 -0.32 7.63 -6.89
N GLY A 188 0.18 6.59 -7.56
CA GLY A 188 -0.39 6.14 -8.82
C GLY A 188 -1.78 5.50 -8.64
N VAL A 189 -1.98 4.71 -7.60
CA VAL A 189 -3.23 3.95 -7.44
C VAL A 189 -4.26 4.69 -6.64
N PHE A 190 -3.87 5.39 -5.57
CA PHE A 190 -4.84 5.94 -4.63
C PHE A 190 -5.17 7.40 -4.92
N SER A 191 -4.48 8.10 -5.83
CA SER A 191 -4.79 9.51 -6.12
C SER A 191 -6.22 9.79 -6.58
N PRO A 192 -6.96 8.86 -7.21
CA PRO A 192 -8.38 9.12 -7.52
C PRO A 192 -9.31 8.95 -6.32
N PHE A 193 -8.86 8.29 -5.25
CA PHE A 193 -9.65 8.02 -4.05
C PHE A 193 -9.27 8.95 -2.90
N CYS A 194 -7.99 9.27 -2.79
CA CYS A 194 -7.42 10.20 -1.84
C CYS A 194 -7.25 11.56 -2.52
N ASN A 195 -7.82 12.61 -1.92
CA ASN A 195 -7.52 13.99 -2.29
C ASN A 195 -6.13 14.38 -1.77
N PHE A 196 -5.08 13.84 -2.43
CA PHE A 196 -3.70 14.30 -2.24
C PHE A 196 -3.48 15.70 -2.83
#